data_AF-A0A2S9G0X2-F1
#
_entry.id   AF-A0A2S9G0X2-F1
#
_cell.length_a   1.000
_cell.length_b   1.000
_cell.length_c   1.000
_cell.angle_alpha   90.00
_cell.angle_beta   90.00
_cell.angle_gamma   90.00
#
_symmetry.space_group_name_H-M   'P 1'
#
loop_
_entity.id
_entity.type
_entity.pdbx_description
1 polymer ?
#
loop_
_entity_poly.entity_id
_entity_poly.type
_entity_poly.pdbx_seq_one_letter_code
_entity_poly.pdbx_strand_id
1 'polypeptide(L)'
;ARTIDRAMDGVLFIDEAYTLVQERDGRADPFGTEALDTLLARMENDRDRLVVIIAGYSNDIDRLLETNDGLRSRFSTRIEFDAYS
;
A
#
# COMPACT_ATOMS: atom_id res chain seq x y z
N ALA A 1 10.62 9.44 -2.47
CA ALA A 1 9.61 10.11 -3.33
C ALA A 1 9.77 9.83 -4.83
N ARG A 2 11.00 9.75 -5.40
CA ARG A 2 11.23 9.67 -6.86
C ARG A 2 10.37 8.64 -7.64
N THR A 3 10.01 7.51 -7.04
CA THR A 3 9.12 6.52 -7.68
C THR A 3 7.67 6.99 -7.75
N ILE A 4 7.15 7.58 -6.67
CA ILE A 4 5.81 8.17 -6.61
C ILE A 4 5.71 9.33 -7.61
N ASP A 5 6.77 10.15 -7.69
CA ASP A 5 6.82 11.30 -8.61
C ASP A 5 6.66 10.89 -10.08
N ARG A 6 7.09 9.67 -10.45
CA ARG A 6 6.93 9.14 -11.81
C ARG A 6 5.51 8.67 -12.12
N ALA A 7 4.71 8.36 -11.10
CA ALA A 7 3.34 7.90 -11.24
C ALA A 7 2.30 9.04 -11.13
N MET A 8 2.77 10.28 -10.92
CA MET A 8 1.92 11.46 -10.87
C MET A 8 1.11 11.61 -12.16
N ASP A 9 -0.13 12.06 -12.00
CA ASP A 9 -1.16 12.19 -13.05
C ASP A 9 -1.55 10.83 -13.66
N GLY A 10 -1.36 9.73 -12.91
CA GLY A 10 -1.62 8.37 -13.34
C GLY A 10 -1.86 7.40 -12.19
N VAL A 11 -1.41 6.15 -12.39
CA VAL A 11 -1.62 5.04 -11.46
C VAL A 11 -0.28 4.50 -10.97
N LEU A 12 -0.10 4.39 -9.66
CA LEU A 12 0.95 3.61 -9.02
C LEU A 12 0.39 2.25 -8.63
N PHE A 13 0.82 1.20 -9.34
CA PHE A 13 0.49 -0.18 -9.00
C PHE A 13 1.64 -0.81 -8.19
N ILE A 14 1.32 -1.36 -7.03
CA ILE A 14 2.27 -2.04 -6.14
C ILE A 14 1.79 -3.48 -5.96
N ASP A 15 2.50 -4.40 -6.61
CA ASP A 15 2.27 -5.82 -6.40
C ASP A 15 2.92 -6.30 -5.11
N GLU A 16 2.32 -7.32 -4.51
CA GLU A 16 2.73 -7.90 -3.23
C GLU A 16 3.03 -6.83 -2.16
N ALA A 17 2.14 -5.84 -2.00
CA ALA A 17 2.41 -4.65 -1.18
C ALA A 17 2.73 -4.96 0.29
N TYR A 18 2.29 -6.11 0.81
CA TYR A 18 2.63 -6.60 2.14
C TYR A 18 4.14 -6.82 2.32
N THR A 19 4.91 -6.98 1.24
CA THR A 19 6.38 -7.10 1.28
C THR A 19 7.08 -5.79 1.62
N LEU A 20 6.38 -4.65 1.60
CA LEU A 20 6.92 -3.35 2.02
C LEU A 20 7.14 -3.29 3.52
N VAL A 21 6.27 -3.92 4.32
CA VAL A 21 6.38 -3.98 5.77
C VAL A 21 6.76 -5.40 6.17
N GLN A 22 8.06 -5.68 6.20
CA GLN A 22 8.56 -6.98 6.62
C GLN A 22 8.78 -6.99 8.13
N GLU A 23 8.48 -8.13 8.75
CA GLU A 23 8.94 -8.40 10.10
C GLU A 23 10.35 -8.99 10.04
N ARG A 24 11.29 -8.36 10.75
CA ARG A 24 12.62 -8.91 11.01
C ARG A 24 12.79 -9.09 12.51
N ASP A 25 13.15 -10.30 12.93
CA ASP A 25 13.36 -10.64 14.34
C ASP A 25 12.17 -10.29 15.26
N GLY A 26 10.94 -10.48 14.76
CA GLY A 26 9.69 -10.19 15.49
C GLY A 26 9.40 -8.70 15.67
N ARG A 27 10.04 -7.82 14.89
CA ARG A 27 9.75 -6.38 14.85
C ARG A 27 9.52 -5.94 13.40
N ALA A 28 8.60 -5.00 13.20
CA ALA A 28 8.42 -4.35 11.91
C ALA A 28 9.71 -3.63 11.48
N ASP A 29 10.10 -3.81 10.23
CA ASP A 29 11.24 -3.11 9.63
C ASP A 29 10.96 -1.59 9.60
N PRO A 30 11.75 -0.77 10.32
CA PRO A 30 11.50 0.67 10.39
C PRO A 30 11.56 1.37 9.03
N PHE A 31 12.36 0.87 8.08
CA PHE A 31 12.43 1.44 6.74
C PHE A 31 11.16 1.15 5.92
N GLY A 32 10.60 -0.04 6.11
CA GLY A 32 9.35 -0.44 5.47
C GLY A 32 8.18 0.40 5.96
N THR A 33 8.09 0.60 7.27
CA THR A 33 7.10 1.48 7.90
C THR A 33 7.23 2.92 7.41
N GLU A 34 8.44 3.48 7.37
CA GLU A 34 8.68 4.84 6.87
C GLU A 34 8.30 5.00 5.39
N ALA A 35 8.58 3.98 4.56
CA ALA A 35 8.19 3.97 3.15
C ALA A 35 6.66 3.97 2.99
N LEU A 36 5.95 3.20 3.82
CA LEU A 36 4.49 3.15 3.82
C LEU A 36 3.87 4.48 4.29
N ASP A 37 4.41 5.07 5.35
CA ASP A 37 3.98 6.38 5.85
C ASP A 37 4.19 7.48 4.79
N THR A 38 5.32 7.43 4.08
CA THR A 38 5.59 8.34 2.96
C THR A 38 4.59 8.14 1.82
N LEU A 39 4.23 6.89 1.49
CA LEU A 39 3.22 6.60 0.47
C LEU A 39 1.84 7.15 0.89
N LEU A 40 1.43 6.91 2.14
CA LEU A 40 0.17 7.41 2.70
C LEU A 40 0.10 8.94 2.65
N ALA A 41 1.17 9.63 3.04
CA ALA A 41 1.23 11.08 2.99
C ALA A 41 1.07 11.60 1.56
N ARG A 42 1.63 10.92 0.56
CA ARG A 42 1.49 11.28 -0.85
C ARG A 42 0.08 10.97 -1.38
N MET A 43 -0.52 9.85 -0.99
CA MET A 43 -1.91 9.53 -1.33
C MET A 43 -2.89 10.60 -0.82
N GLU A 44 -2.62 11.17 0.35
CA GLU A 44 -3.45 12.25 0.92
C GLU A 44 -3.21 13.59 0.20
N ASN A 45 -1.95 14.00 0.06
CA ASN A 45 -1.57 15.31 -0.49
C ASN A 45 -1.82 15.43 -2.00
N ASP A 46 -1.72 14.32 -2.73
CA ASP A 46 -1.79 14.28 -4.19
C ASP A 46 -3.04 13.51 -4.69
N ARG A 47 -4.09 13.40 -3.87
CA ARG A 47 -5.30 12.61 -4.14
C ARG A 47 -6.00 12.91 -5.47
N ASP A 48 -5.87 14.13 -5.99
CA ASP A 48 -6.49 14.57 -7.25
C ASP A 48 -5.65 14.19 -8.48
N ARG A 49 -4.42 13.70 -8.27
CA ARG A 49 -3.42 13.47 -9.31
C ARG A 49 -2.83 12.06 -9.27
N LEU A 50 -3.01 11.31 -8.20
CA LEU A 50 -2.40 10.00 -8.02
C LEU A 50 -3.44 8.98 -7.58
N VAL A 51 -3.58 7.92 -8.36
CA VAL A 51 -4.31 6.71 -7.95
C VAL A 51 -3.29 5.67 -7.51
N VAL A 52 -3.47 5.08 -6.33
CA VAL A 52 -2.63 3.99 -5.82
C VAL A 52 -3.44 2.71 -5.77
N ILE A 53 -2.91 1.64 -6.36
CA ILE A 53 -3.48 0.30 -6.33
C ILE A 53 -2.46 -0.62 -5.67
N ILE A 54 -2.87 -1.30 -4.60
CA ILE A 54 -2.10 -2.37 -3.98
C ILE A 54 -2.71 -3.72 -4.37
N ALA A 55 -1.87 -4.71 -4.61
CA ALA A 55 -2.27 -6.07 -4.94
C ALA A 55 -1.49 -7.09 -4.10
N GLY A 56 -2.07 -8.28 -3.95
CA GLY A 56 -1.52 -9.37 -3.16
C GLY A 56 -2.60 -10.37 -2.75
N TYR A 57 -2.18 -11.40 -2.02
CA TYR A 57 -3.12 -12.36 -1.41
C TYR A 57 -4.02 -11.65 -0.39
N SER A 58 -5.31 -11.98 -0.39
CA SER A 58 -6.32 -11.31 0.44
C SER A 58 -5.92 -11.23 1.91
N ASN A 59 -5.47 -12.33 2.51
CA ASN A 59 -5.07 -12.38 3.91
C ASN A 59 -3.87 -11.47 4.23
N ASP A 60 -2.91 -11.35 3.31
CA ASP A 60 -1.72 -10.52 3.51
C ASP A 60 -2.03 -9.03 3.32
N ILE A 61 -2.93 -8.70 2.39
CA ILE A 61 -3.47 -7.35 2.26
C ILE A 61 -4.26 -6.97 3.51
N ASP A 62 -5.07 -7.87 4.06
CA ASP A 62 -5.84 -7.59 5.28
C ASP A 62 -4.93 -7.32 6.47
N ARG A 63 -3.87 -8.12 6.65
CA ARG A 63 -2.83 -7.88 7.66
C ARG A 63 -2.11 -6.54 7.46
N LEU A 64 -1.76 -6.20 6.21
CA LEU A 64 -1.13 -4.92 5.90
C LEU A 64 -2.05 -3.77 6.31
N LEU A 65 -3.33 -3.82 5.93
CA LEU A 65 -4.32 -2.79 6.23
C LEU A 65 -4.59 -2.69 7.75
N GLU A 66 -4.48 -3.78 8.50
CA GLU A 66 -4.59 -3.80 9.96
C GLU A 66 -3.41 -3.16 10.70
N THR A 67 -2.31 -2.85 10.00
CA THR A 67 -1.12 -2.26 10.62
C THR A 67 -1.42 -0.88 11.24
N ASN A 68 -2.33 -0.10 10.63
CA ASN A 68 -2.88 1.11 11.23
C ASN A 68 -4.23 1.52 10.59
N ASP A 69 -5.08 2.20 11.36
CA ASP A 69 -6.40 2.68 10.89
C ASP A 69 -6.31 3.66 9.71
N GLY A 70 -5.17 4.35 9.55
CA GLY A 70 -4.88 5.19 8.41
C GLY A 70 -4.93 4.40 7.10
N LEU A 71 -4.28 3.24 7.04
CA LEU A 71 -4.27 2.39 5.84
C LEU A 71 -5.68 1.94 5.45
N ARG A 72 -6.43 1.38 6.40
CA ARG A 72 -7.82 0.94 6.16
C ARG A 72 -8.71 2.03 5.61
N SER A 73 -8.60 3.26 6.12
CA SER A 73 -9.43 4.38 5.67
C SER A 73 -9.04 4.90 4.27
N ARG A 74 -7.76 4.81 3.89
CA ARG A 74 -7.28 5.28 2.57
C ARG A 74 -7.52 4.25 1.46
N PHE A 75 -7.56 2.96 1.77
CA PHE A 75 -7.87 1.89 0.83
C PHE A 75 -9.34 1.43 0.96
N SER A 76 -10.27 2.32 0.62
CA SER A 76 -11.71 2.09 0.79
C SER A 76 -12.35 1.22 -0.30
N THR A 77 -11.71 1.08 -1.46
CA THR A 77 -12.19 0.26 -2.58
C THR A 77 -11.44 -1.06 -2.61
N ARG A 78 -12.17 -2.17 -2.53
CA ARG A 78 -11.62 -3.53 -2.63
C ARG A 78 -12.22 -4.25 -3.83
N ILE A 79 -11.36 -4.89 -4.61
CA ILE A 79 -11.75 -5.75 -5.73
C ILE A 79 -11.12 -7.12 -5.46
N GLU A 80 -11.96 -8.14 -5.34
CA GLU A 80 -11.52 -9.52 -5.13
C GLU A 80 -11.51 -10.27 -6.46
N PHE A 81 -10.44 -11.03 -6.69
CA PHE A 81 -10.26 -11.86 -7.88
C PHE A 81 -10.33 -13.32 -7.47
N ASP A 82 -11.34 -14.03 -7.99
CA ASP A 82 -11.48 -15.47 -7.74
C ASP A 82 -10.40 -16.27 -8.47
N ALA A 83 -10.02 -17.41 -7.90
CA ALA A 83 -9.14 -18.36 -8.56
C ALA A 83 -9.78 -18.91 -9.84
N TYR A 84 -8.95 -19.22 -10.84
CA TYR A 84 -9.40 -19.90 -12.05
C TYR A 84 -9.97 -21.29 -11.71
N SER A 85 -11.09 -21.63 -12.36
CA SER A 85 -11.76 -22.93 -12.27
C SER A 85 -11.20 -23.95 -13.25
#